data_AF-A0A9E4IQL7-F1
#
_entry.id   AF-A0A9E4IQL7-F1
#
_cell.length_a   1.000
_cell.length_b   1.000
_cell.length_c   1.000
_cell.angle_alpha   90.00
_cell.angle_beta   90.00
_cell.angle_gamma   90.00
#
_symmetry.space_group_name_H-M   'P 1'
#
loop_
_entity.id
_entity.type
_entity.pdbx_description
1 polymer ?
#
loop_
_entity_poly.entity_id
_entity_poly.type
_entity_poly.pdbx_seq_one_letter_code
_entity_poly.pdbx_strand_id
1 'polypeptide(L)' 'MKAVQVMMDERLLQRLDADEEVRRIGRSAVLRRAAADYLQRRHARQVSDAYTRAYGRGKGLDEDFAGWEHEGAWPEP' A
#
# COMPACT_ATOMS: atom_id res chain seq x y z
N MET A 1 20.24 -10.38 -5.56
CA MET A 1 19.22 -10.04 -6.58
C MET A 1 19.17 -11.17 -7.60
N LYS A 2 17.98 -11.58 -8.07
CA LYS A 2 17.83 -12.55 -9.17
C LYS A 2 17.34 -11.81 -10.41
N ALA A 3 17.95 -12.05 -11.56
CA ALA A 3 17.49 -11.48 -12.83
C ALA A 3 16.19 -12.15 -13.26
N VAL A 4 15.24 -11.35 -13.74
CA VAL A 4 13.95 -11.80 -14.27
C VAL A 4 13.68 -11.06 -15.57
N GLN A 5 13.03 -11.73 -16.51
CA GLN A 5 12.55 -11.12 -17.74
C GLN A 5 11.07 -10.80 -17.58
N VAL A 6 10.68 -9.58 -17.93
CA VAL A 6 9.29 -9.11 -17.88
C VAL A 6 8.96 -8.52 -19.24
N MET A 7 7.84 -8.94 -19.82
CA MET A 7 7.31 -8.33 -21.04
C MET A 7 6.54 -7.07 -20.65
N MET A 8 6.73 -5.99 -21.43
CA MET A 8 6.08 -4.71 -21.19
C MET A 8 5.61 -4.13 -22.52
N ASP A 9 4.56 -3.33 -22.47
CA ASP A 9 4.13 -2.54 -23.62
C ASP A 9 5.27 -1.62 -24.11
N GLU A 10 5.43 -1.56 -25.42
CA GLU A 10 6.51 -0.84 -26.09
C GLU A 10 6.43 0.67 -25.80
N ARG A 11 5.23 1.25 -25.80
CA ARG A 11 5.06 2.69 -25.51
C ARG A 11 5.40 3.00 -24.06
N LEU A 12 5.03 2.10 -23.15
CA LEU A 12 5.42 2.24 -21.74
C LEU A 12 6.94 2.16 -21.56
N LEU A 13 7.61 1.25 -22.27
CA LEU A 13 9.08 1.14 -22.23
C LEU A 13 9.75 2.42 -22.71
N GLN A 14 9.30 2.96 -23.85
CA GLN A 14 9.84 4.21 -24.41
C GLN A 14 9.65 5.39 -23.46
N ARG A 15 8.49 5.49 -22.80
CA ARG A 15 8.22 6.53 -21.80
C ARG A 15 9.10 6.39 -20.58
N LEU A 16 9.32 5.16 -20.10
CA LEU A 16 10.20 4.89 -18.98
C LEU A 16 11.65 5.27 -19.35
N ASP A 17 12.08 5.01 -20.58
CA ASP A 17 13.44 5.33 -21.05
C ASP A 17 13.68 6.82 -21.29
N ALA A 18 12.62 7.58 -21.55
CA ALA A 18 12.68 9.02 -21.67
C ALA A 18 12.77 9.73 -20.31
N ASP A 19 12.39 9.06 -19.22
CA ASP A 19 12.35 9.63 -17.88
C ASP A 19 13.75 9.90 -17.31
N GLU A 20 13.94 11.09 -16.72
CA GLU A 20 15.24 11.54 -16.20
C GLU A 20 15.73 10.69 -15.01
N GLU A 21 14.82 10.29 -14.12
CA GLU A 21 15.17 9.43 -12.98
C GLU A 21 15.61 8.07 -13.50
N VAL A 22 14.88 7.48 -14.45
CA VAL A 22 15.24 6.19 -15.06
C VAL A 22 16.61 6.26 -15.74
N ARG A 23 16.91 7.35 -16.46
CA ARG A 23 18.23 7.54 -17.06
C ARG A 23 19.36 7.66 -16.03
N ARG A 24 19.07 8.24 -14.87
CA ARG A 24 20.04 8.47 -13.79
C ARG A 24 20.31 7.23 -12.94
N ILE A 25 19.27 6.47 -12.57
CA ILE A 25 19.38 5.34 -11.61
C ILE A 25 19.07 3.96 -12.22
N GLY A 26 18.65 3.93 -13.48
CA GLY A 26 18.35 2.71 -14.23
C GLY A 26 16.94 2.17 -13.99
N ARG A 27 16.41 1.48 -15.02
CA ARG A 27 15.06 0.88 -15.00
C ARG A 27 14.85 -0.05 -13.82
N SER A 28 15.82 -0.91 -13.51
CA SER A 28 15.68 -1.90 -12.44
C SER A 28 15.52 -1.26 -11.06
N ALA A 29 16.12 -0.09 -10.82
CA ALA A 29 15.96 0.63 -9.56
C ALA A 29 14.56 1.24 -9.46
N VAL A 30 14.10 1.90 -10.53
CA VAL A 30 12.75 2.49 -10.59
C VAL A 30 11.67 1.42 -10.49
N LEU A 31 11.80 0.31 -11.23
CA LEU A 31 10.85 -0.80 -11.18
C LEU A 31 10.79 -1.46 -9.80
N ARG A 32 11.92 -1.55 -9.08
CA ARG A 32 11.93 -2.06 -7.71
C ARG A 32 11.15 -1.15 -6.77
N ARG A 33 11.35 0.17 -6.87
CA ARG A 33 10.61 1.15 -6.08
C ARG A 33 9.11 1.08 -6.40
N ALA A 34 8.76 1.06 -7.68
CA ALA A 34 7.37 0.96 -8.12
C ALA A 34 6.69 -0.33 -7.62
N ALA A 35 7.40 -1.46 -7.63
CA ALA A 35 6.89 -2.72 -7.11
C ALA A 35 6.66 -2.67 -5.58
N ALA A 36 7.61 -2.11 -4.82
CA ALA A 36 7.47 -1.93 -3.37
C ALA A 36 6.26 -1.04 -3.04
N ASP A 37 6.13 0.11 -3.72
CA ASP A 37 5.03 1.04 -3.53
C ASP A 37 3.68 0.41 -3.88
N TYR A 38 3.63 -0.40 -4.96
CA TYR A 38 2.42 -1.14 -5.34
C TYR A 38 2.00 -2.13 -4.24
N LEU A 39 2.95 -2.93 -3.72
CA LEU A 39 2.67 -3.90 -2.66
C LEU A 39 2.21 -3.23 -1.38
N GLN A 40 2.84 -2.12 -0.98
CA GLN A 40 2.44 -1.35 0.19
C GLN A 40 1.02 -0.81 0.04
N ARG A 41 0.70 -0.18 -1.10
CA ARG A 41 -0.66 0.33 -1.38
C ARG A 41 -1.69 -0.79 -1.40
N ARG A 42 -1.34 -1.96 -1.95
CA ARG A 42 -2.23 -3.13 -1.97
C ARG A 42 -2.51 -3.63 -0.56
N HIS A 43 -1.48 -3.73 0.28
CA HIS A 43 -1.62 -4.14 1.67
C HIS A 43 -2.53 -3.19 2.45
N ALA A 44 -2.30 -1.87 2.34
CA ALA A 44 -3.12 -0.87 3.00
C ALA A 44 -4.61 -0.97 2.60
N ARG A 45 -4.90 -1.18 1.31
CA ARG A 45 -6.28 -1.42 0.84
C ARG A 45 -6.87 -2.70 1.43
N GLN A 46 -6.12 -3.79 1.44
CA GLN A 46 -6.59 -5.06 2.00
C GLN A 46 -6.96 -4.93 3.48
N VAL A 47 -6.15 -4.21 4.26
CA VAL A 47 -6.44 -3.90 5.66
C VAL A 47 -7.72 -3.07 5.76
N SER A 48 -7.82 -1.97 5.01
CA SER A 48 -9.02 -1.12 4.99
C SER A 48 -10.29 -1.90 4.63
N ASP A 49 -10.22 -2.77 3.63
CA ASP A 49 -11.33 -3.61 3.20
C ASP A 49 -11.71 -4.64 4.28
N ALA A 50 -10.72 -5.17 5.02
CA ALA A 50 -10.96 -6.08 6.13
C ALA A 50 -11.68 -5.37 7.28
N TYR A 51 -11.23 -4.18 7.68
CA TYR A 51 -11.93 -3.34 8.66
C TYR A 51 -13.36 -3.03 8.21
N THR A 52 -13.55 -2.63 6.96
CA THR A 52 -14.88 -2.33 6.41
C THR A 52 -15.78 -3.56 6.43
N ARG A 53 -15.26 -4.76 6.12
CA ARG A 53 -16.06 -5.99 6.21
C ARG A 53 -16.41 -6.36 7.66
N ALA A 54 -15.47 -6.21 8.59
CA ALA A 54 -15.66 -6.59 9.98
C ALA A 54 -16.62 -5.63 10.71
N TYR A 55 -16.51 -4.33 10.44
CA TYR A 55 -17.17 -3.29 11.23
C TYR A 55 -18.17 -2.43 10.44
N GLY A 56 -18.21 -2.53 9.11
CA GLY A 56 -19.02 -1.63 8.27
C GLY A 56 -20.49 -2.02 8.10
N ARG A 57 -20.96 -3.15 8.64
CA ARG A 57 -22.37 -3.60 8.50
C ARG A 57 -23.04 -4.11 9.78
N GLY A 58 -22.45 -3.94 10.96
CA GLY A 58 -23.07 -4.33 12.23
C GLY A 58 -23.90 -3.19 12.83
N LYS A 59 -24.97 -3.52 13.58
CA LYS A 59 -25.36 -2.66 14.72
C LYS A 59 -24.10 -2.51 15.58
N GLY A 60 -23.83 -1.28 16.04
CA GLY A 60 -22.51 -0.84 16.51
C GLY A 60 -21.76 -1.84 17.38
N LEU A 61 -20.43 -1.73 17.34
CA LEU A 61 -19.51 -2.39 18.27
C LEU A 61 -19.86 -2.18 19.76
N ASP A 62 -20.79 -1.26 20.03
CA ASP A 62 -21.34 -0.83 21.30
C ASP A 62 -21.57 -1.96 22.31
N GLU A 63 -22.14 -3.12 21.97
CA GLU A 63 -22.35 -4.18 22.97
C GLU A 63 -21.07 -4.93 23.34
N ASP A 64 -20.20 -5.22 22.36
CA ASP A 64 -18.94 -5.96 22.59
C ASP A 64 -17.82 -5.07 23.17
N PHE A 65 -17.94 -3.75 23.01
CA PHE A 65 -16.97 -2.74 23.47
C PHE A 65 -17.51 -1.82 24.57
N ALA A 66 -18.74 -2.04 25.05
CA ALA A 66 -19.31 -1.32 26.18
C ALA A 66 -18.38 -1.41 27.41
N GLY A 67 -18.03 -0.26 27.99
CA GLY A 67 -17.14 -0.16 29.16
C GLY A 67 -15.67 0.07 28.85
N TRP A 68 -15.23 -0.01 27.58
CA TRP A 68 -13.85 0.34 27.18
C TRP A 68 -13.66 1.83 26.87
N GLU A 69 -14.74 2.61 26.88
CA GLU A 69 -14.80 4.02 26.48
C GLU A 69 -13.84 4.93 27.26
N HIS A 70 -13.46 4.52 28.48
CA HIS A 70 -12.62 5.31 29.39
C HIS A 70 -11.27 4.67 29.71
N GLU A 71 -10.97 3.49 29.16
CA GLU A 71 -9.74 2.74 29.46
C GLU A 71 -8.52 3.28 28.68
N GLY A 72 -8.75 4.03 27.59
CA GLY A 72 -7.70 4.65 26.78
C GLY A 72 -7.39 6.07 27.21
N ALA A 73 -6.55 6.28 28.23
CA ALA A 73 -6.00 7.59 28.53
C ALA A 73 -4.72 7.84 27.71
N TRP A 74 -4.71 8.90 26.89
CA TRP A 74 -3.48 9.37 26.27
C TRP A 74 -2.63 10.11 27.32
N PRO A 75 -1.31 9.88 27.40
CA PRO A 75 -0.47 10.60 28.34
C PRO A 75 -0.54 12.10 28.06
N GLU A 76 -0.62 12.89 29.14
CA GLU A 76 -0.60 14.36 29.08
C GLU A 76 0.68 14.85 28.35
N PRO A 77 0.58 15.93 27.55
CA PRO A 77 1.70 16.46 26.77
C PRO A 77 2.93 16.87 27.58
#